data_AF-A0A924YGN9-F1
#
_entry.id   AF-A0A924YGN9-F1
#
_cell.length_a   1.000
_cell.length_b   1.000
_cell.length_c   1.000
_cell.angle_alpha   90.00
_cell.angle_beta   90.00
_cell.angle_gamma   90.00
#
_symmetry.space_group_name_H-M   'P 1'
#
loop_
_entity.id
_entity.type
_entity.pdbx_description
1 polymer ?
#
loop_
_entity_poly.entity_id
_entity_poly.type
_entity_poly.pdbx_seq_one_letter_code
_entity_poly.pdbx_strand_id
1 'polypeptide(L)'
;MSVKVNTDAVKRAKSLIKDHKLDMESDWSKDQPSADEENKYLDQKGWSEYGKWYLAIDTDENEDTKGRHKFPFGDFKQVHRDGLIAAKQRAAQNDYKSIEKAADDLLQMIDSREADKC
;
A
#
# COMPACT_ATOMS: atom_id res chain seq x y z
N MET A 1 3.98 10.04 -17.17
CA MET A 1 3.68 9.33 -15.91
C MET A 1 4.50 9.96 -14.80
N SER A 2 4.00 11.06 -14.27
CA SER A 2 4.50 11.71 -13.07
C SER A 2 3.97 10.98 -11.83
N VAL A 3 4.50 9.78 -11.58
CA VAL A 3 4.17 9.02 -10.38
C VAL A 3 5.02 9.50 -9.21
N LYS A 4 4.38 9.82 -8.09
CA LYS A 4 5.02 10.29 -6.85
C LYS A 4 4.67 9.38 -5.69
N VAL A 5 5.57 9.30 -4.70
CA VAL A 5 5.32 8.59 -3.46
C VAL A 5 4.21 9.28 -2.67
N ASN A 6 3.25 8.51 -2.18
CA ASN A 6 2.19 9.00 -1.32
C ASN A 6 2.66 8.96 0.15
N THR A 7 2.98 10.12 0.70
CA THR A 7 3.48 10.22 2.07
C THR A 7 2.41 9.90 3.11
N ASP A 8 1.13 10.16 2.84
CA ASP A 8 0.03 9.79 3.73
C ASP A 8 -0.17 8.28 3.78
N ALA A 9 0.01 7.60 2.64
CA ALA A 9 -0.02 6.15 2.58
C ALA A 9 1.10 5.51 3.41
N VAL A 10 2.32 6.05 3.30
CA VAL A 10 3.45 5.58 4.12
C VAL A 10 3.19 5.79 5.61
N LYS A 11 2.67 6.96 6.01
CA LYS A 11 2.30 7.23 7.41
C LYS A 11 1.23 6.26 7.93
N ARG A 12 0.22 5.97 7.11
CA ARG A 12 -0.83 5.00 7.42
C ARG A 12 -0.24 3.61 7.61
N ALA A 13 0.56 3.13 6.65
CA ALA A 13 1.21 1.83 6.74
C ALA A 13 2.06 1.70 8.01
N LYS A 14 2.90 2.72 8.32
CA LYS A 14 3.68 2.75 9.57
C LYS A 14 2.81 2.66 10.83
N SER A 15 1.69 3.37 10.85
CA SER A 15 0.75 3.33 11.98
C SER A 15 0.10 1.96 12.12
N LEU A 16 -0.35 1.35 11.02
CA LEU A 16 -0.94 0.00 11.02
C LEU A 16 0.06 -1.07 11.45
N ILE A 17 1.30 -0.99 10.97
CA ILE A 17 2.39 -1.86 11.43
C ILE A 17 2.53 -1.68 12.93
N LYS A 18 2.61 -0.43 13.43
CA LYS A 18 2.67 -0.11 14.86
C LYS A 18 1.49 -0.70 15.66
N ASP A 19 0.29 -0.69 15.10
CA ASP A 19 -0.93 -1.22 15.72
C ASP A 19 -1.11 -2.74 15.61
N HIS A 20 -0.11 -3.50 15.11
CA HIS A 20 -0.21 -4.95 14.86
C HIS A 20 -1.32 -5.32 13.85
N LYS A 21 -1.68 -4.40 12.96
CA LYS A 21 -2.64 -4.63 11.88
C LYS A 21 -1.89 -5.00 10.60
N LEU A 22 -1.21 -6.14 10.65
CA LEU A 22 -0.50 -6.68 9.50
C LEU A 22 -0.72 -8.18 9.35
N ASP A 23 -0.75 -8.63 8.11
CA ASP A 23 -0.84 -10.02 7.71
C ASP A 23 0.50 -10.49 7.14
N MET A 24 0.98 -11.63 7.64
CA MET A 24 2.22 -12.26 7.20
C MET A 24 2.02 -13.54 6.40
N GLU A 25 0.81 -14.10 6.41
CA GLU A 25 0.49 -15.38 5.78
C GLU A 25 -0.43 -15.22 4.56
N SER A 26 -0.74 -13.99 4.16
CA SER A 26 -1.64 -13.70 3.04
C SER A 26 -1.04 -14.02 1.68
N ASP A 27 -1.85 -14.67 0.84
CA ASP A 27 -1.56 -14.85 -0.57
C ASP A 27 -2.08 -13.61 -1.31
N TRP A 28 -1.21 -12.61 -1.47
CA TRP A 28 -1.57 -11.34 -2.12
C TRP A 28 -2.16 -11.50 -3.53
N SER A 29 -1.92 -12.62 -4.22
CA SER A 29 -2.54 -12.90 -5.51
C SER A 29 -4.04 -13.23 -5.40
N LYS A 30 -4.52 -13.61 -4.21
CA LYS A 30 -5.91 -13.96 -3.92
C LYS A 30 -6.61 -12.94 -3.01
N ASP A 31 -5.87 -12.33 -2.09
CA ASP A 31 -6.36 -11.33 -1.14
C ASP A 31 -6.39 -9.91 -1.71
N GLN A 32 -6.13 -9.75 -3.01
CA GLN A 32 -6.30 -8.46 -3.67
C GLN A 32 -7.78 -8.03 -3.60
N PRO A 33 -8.06 -6.80 -3.15
CA PRO A 33 -9.42 -6.32 -3.05
C PRO A 33 -10.09 -6.35 -4.43
N SER A 34 -11.27 -6.93 -4.48
CA SER A 34 -12.10 -6.96 -5.68
C SER A 34 -12.64 -5.57 -6.01
N ALA A 35 -13.04 -5.37 -7.27
CA ALA A 35 -13.63 -4.09 -7.70
C ALA A 35 -14.85 -3.68 -6.86
N ASP A 36 -15.63 -4.65 -6.37
CA ASP A 36 -16.75 -4.45 -5.45
C ASP A 36 -16.30 -3.94 -4.07
N GLU A 37 -15.22 -4.49 -3.52
CA GLU A 37 -14.67 -4.04 -2.23
C GLU A 37 -14.08 -2.64 -2.33
N GLU A 38 -13.36 -2.35 -3.41
CA GLU A 38 -12.87 -0.99 -3.70
C GLU A 38 -14.04 0.00 -3.80
N ASN A 39 -15.11 -0.36 -4.51
CA ASN A 39 -16.29 0.51 -4.67
C ASN A 39 -17.00 0.74 -3.34
N LYS A 40 -17.18 -0.31 -2.53
CA LYS A 40 -17.75 -0.18 -1.17
C LYS A 40 -16.88 0.69 -0.27
N TYR A 41 -15.56 0.55 -0.36
CA TYR A 41 -14.65 1.38 0.42
C TYR A 41 -14.74 2.85 0.00
N LEU A 42 -14.76 3.11 -1.31
CA LEU A 42 -14.95 4.45 -1.87
C LEU A 42 -16.28 5.07 -1.45
N ASP A 43 -17.38 4.32 -1.46
CA ASP A 43 -18.70 4.79 -1.04
C ASP A 43 -18.72 5.14 0.46
N GLN A 44 -18.07 4.34 1.30
CA GLN A 44 -18.07 4.53 2.75
C GLN A 44 -17.06 5.58 3.25
N LYS A 45 -15.91 5.71 2.60
CA LYS A 45 -14.76 6.49 3.10
C LYS A 45 -14.29 7.59 2.15
N GLY A 46 -14.64 7.50 0.86
CA GLY A 46 -14.23 8.44 -0.17
C GLY A 46 -12.81 8.23 -0.72
N TRP A 47 -12.50 8.98 -1.77
CA TRP A 47 -11.21 8.95 -2.47
C TRP A 47 -10.00 9.29 -1.59
N SER A 48 -10.17 10.20 -0.63
CA SER A 48 -9.08 10.60 0.27
C SER A 48 -8.58 9.46 1.15
N GLU A 49 -9.47 8.61 1.66
CA GLU A 49 -9.08 7.43 2.44
C GLU A 49 -8.59 6.31 1.53
N TYR A 50 -9.25 6.12 0.37
CA TYR A 50 -8.83 5.13 -0.62
C TYR A 50 -7.38 5.34 -1.02
N GLY A 51 -7.00 6.58 -1.37
CA GLY A 51 -5.63 6.90 -1.77
C GLY A 51 -4.56 6.59 -0.73
N LYS A 52 -4.90 6.59 0.58
CA LYS A 52 -3.95 6.24 1.66
C LYS A 52 -3.58 4.77 1.69
N TRP A 53 -4.20 3.91 0.89
CA TRP A 53 -3.85 2.50 0.75
C TRP A 53 -2.88 2.21 -0.40
N TYR A 54 -2.45 3.24 -1.11
CA TYR A 54 -1.60 3.14 -2.29
C TYR A 54 -0.32 3.93 -2.10
N LEU A 55 0.83 3.26 -2.20
CA LEU A 55 2.15 3.87 -1.97
C LEU A 55 2.51 4.93 -3.01
N ALA A 56 1.80 4.95 -4.14
CA ALA A 56 2.04 5.93 -5.18
C ALA A 56 0.77 6.54 -5.75
N ILE A 57 0.93 7.79 -6.19
CA ILE A 57 -0.09 8.58 -6.86
C ILE A 57 0.44 9.05 -8.21
N ASP A 58 -0.39 8.92 -9.23
CA ASP A 58 -0.13 9.43 -10.57
C ASP A 58 -0.70 10.84 -10.67
N THR A 59 0.15 11.86 -10.79
CA THR A 59 -0.34 13.25 -10.87
C THR A 59 -0.89 13.61 -12.25
N ASP A 60 -0.70 12.76 -13.26
CA ASP A 60 -1.30 12.94 -14.59
C ASP A 60 -2.80 12.56 -14.59
N GLU A 61 -3.25 11.74 -13.64
CA GLU A 61 -4.62 11.24 -13.54
C GLU A 61 -5.51 12.13 -12.66
N ASN A 62 -6.82 12.15 -12.95
CA ASN A 62 -7.80 12.88 -12.15
C ASN A 62 -7.93 12.31 -10.74
N GLU A 63 -8.32 13.16 -9.79
CA GLU A 63 -8.37 12.78 -8.37
C GLU A 63 -9.42 11.71 -8.07
N ASP A 64 -10.45 11.61 -8.90
CA ASP A 64 -11.55 10.65 -8.82
C ASP A 64 -11.37 9.44 -9.76
N THR A 65 -10.13 9.05 -10.09
CA THR A 65 -9.86 7.83 -10.86
C THR A 65 -9.10 6.80 -10.03
N LYS A 66 -9.52 5.53 -10.15
CA LYS A 66 -8.78 4.41 -9.54
C LYS A 66 -7.37 4.28 -10.10
N GLY A 67 -7.18 4.65 -11.39
CA GLY A 67 -5.89 4.61 -12.08
C GLY A 67 -4.83 5.55 -11.51
N ARG A 68 -5.25 6.62 -10.82
CA ARG A 68 -4.36 7.53 -10.08
C ARG A 68 -3.59 6.80 -8.98
N HIS A 69 -4.19 5.81 -8.35
CA HIS A 69 -3.65 5.17 -7.16
C HIS A 69 -2.93 3.87 -7.53
N LYS A 70 -1.63 3.80 -7.28
CA LYS A 70 -0.77 2.68 -7.68
C LYS A 70 -0.06 2.08 -6.47
N PHE A 71 0.31 0.81 -6.58
CA PHE A 71 1.00 0.04 -5.53
C PHE A 71 0.18 -0.08 -4.24
N PRO A 72 -0.94 -0.84 -4.28
CA PRO A 72 -1.67 -1.20 -3.07
C PRO A 72 -0.78 -2.04 -2.14
N PHE A 73 -0.84 -1.74 -0.85
CA PHE A 73 -0.08 -2.47 0.20
C PHE A 73 -0.96 -3.23 1.19
N GLY A 74 -2.28 -3.17 1.03
CA GLY A 74 -3.22 -3.82 1.93
C GLY A 74 -4.62 -3.96 1.35
N ASP A 75 -5.51 -4.57 2.12
CA ASP A 75 -6.90 -4.95 1.77
C ASP A 75 -7.95 -3.96 2.31
N PHE A 76 -7.54 -2.70 2.52
CA PHE A 76 -8.34 -1.67 3.20
C PHE A 76 -8.63 -1.90 4.70
N LYS A 77 -8.07 -2.97 5.30
CA LYS A 77 -8.21 -3.27 6.74
C LYS A 77 -6.85 -3.40 7.44
N GLN A 78 -5.93 -4.13 6.84
CA GLN A 78 -4.59 -4.44 7.37
C GLN A 78 -3.51 -4.36 6.29
N VAL A 79 -2.26 -4.24 6.73
CA VAL A 79 -1.09 -4.22 5.84
C VAL A 79 -0.72 -5.65 5.50
N HIS A 80 -0.54 -5.95 4.21
CA HIS A 80 -0.16 -7.29 3.77
C HIS A 80 1.33 -7.30 3.42
N ARG A 81 2.13 -8.17 4.06
CA ARG A 81 3.57 -8.25 3.81
C ARG A 81 3.87 -8.58 2.35
N ASP A 82 3.17 -9.55 1.78
CA ASP A 82 3.28 -9.90 0.36
C ASP A 82 2.82 -8.77 -0.57
N GLY A 83 1.83 -7.98 -0.14
CA GLY A 83 1.42 -6.77 -0.86
C GLY A 83 2.55 -5.75 -0.96
N LEU A 84 3.28 -5.50 0.12
CA LEU A 84 4.45 -4.63 0.14
C LEU A 84 5.61 -5.19 -0.71
N ILE A 85 5.85 -6.49 -0.68
CA ILE A 85 6.88 -7.14 -1.52
C ILE A 85 6.52 -7.00 -3.01
N ALA A 86 5.27 -7.30 -3.38
CA ALA A 86 4.79 -7.14 -4.75
C ALA A 86 4.87 -5.67 -5.20
N ALA A 87 4.54 -4.73 -4.31
CA ALA A 87 4.66 -3.31 -4.57
C ALA A 87 6.13 -2.92 -4.83
N LYS A 88 7.06 -3.35 -3.99
CA LYS A 88 8.51 -3.12 -4.15
C LYS A 88 9.03 -3.68 -5.47
N GLN A 89 8.70 -4.94 -5.78
CA GLN A 89 9.13 -5.60 -7.02
C GLN A 89 8.63 -4.86 -8.26
N ARG A 90 7.35 -4.50 -8.30
CA ARG A 90 6.79 -3.72 -9.41
C ARG A 90 7.39 -2.32 -9.50
N ALA A 91 7.69 -1.68 -8.37
CA ALA A 91 8.29 -0.34 -8.35
C ALA A 91 9.69 -0.38 -8.95
N ALA A 92 10.49 -1.38 -8.56
CA ALA A 92 11.82 -1.62 -9.13
C ALA A 92 11.77 -1.90 -10.64
N GLN A 93 10.81 -2.71 -11.10
CA GLN A 93 10.60 -3.00 -12.53
C GLN A 93 10.27 -1.74 -13.36
N ASN A 94 9.65 -0.73 -12.75
CA ASN A 94 9.28 0.53 -13.41
C ASN A 94 10.26 1.67 -13.09
N ASP A 95 11.43 1.38 -12.53
CA ASP A 95 12.46 2.34 -12.07
C ASP A 95 11.95 3.40 -11.07
N TYR A 96 10.91 3.09 -10.30
CA TYR A 96 10.37 4.00 -9.29
C TYR A 96 11.10 3.89 -7.94
N LYS A 97 12.36 4.34 -7.91
CA LYS A 97 13.27 4.22 -6.74
C LYS A 97 12.71 4.79 -5.44
N SER A 98 11.97 5.90 -5.50
CA SER A 98 11.36 6.50 -4.29
C SER A 98 10.25 5.63 -3.69
N ILE A 99 9.47 4.95 -4.53
CA ILE A 99 8.38 4.07 -4.11
C ILE A 99 8.98 2.75 -3.60
N GLU A 100 9.97 2.21 -4.31
CA GLU A 100 10.72 1.03 -3.88
C GLU A 100 11.31 1.22 -2.49
N LYS A 101 11.99 2.34 -2.25
CA LYS A 101 12.57 2.67 -0.95
C LYS A 101 11.49 2.79 0.15
N ALA A 102 10.35 3.39 -0.17
CA ALA A 102 9.25 3.50 0.79
C ALA A 102 8.66 2.13 1.16
N ALA A 103 8.51 1.24 0.19
CA ALA A 103 8.06 -0.13 0.44
C ALA A 103 9.10 -0.92 1.25
N ASP A 104 10.39 -0.76 0.94
CA ASP A 104 11.50 -1.40 1.67
C ASP A 104 11.55 -0.97 3.14
N ASP A 105 11.42 0.33 3.42
CA ASP A 105 11.39 0.88 4.79
C ASP A 105 10.23 0.29 5.61
N LEU A 106 9.06 0.10 4.99
CA LEU A 106 7.91 -0.53 5.64
C LEU A 106 8.14 -2.03 5.91
N LEU A 107 8.75 -2.75 4.97
CA LEU A 107 9.11 -4.16 5.14
C LEU A 107 10.13 -4.34 6.26
N GLN A 108 11.19 -3.53 6.28
CA GLN A 108 12.17 -3.53 7.36
C GLN A 108 11.53 -3.24 8.72
N MET A 109 10.55 -2.33 8.77
CA MET A 109 9.81 -2.03 10.00
C MET A 109 8.98 -3.23 10.47
N ILE A 110 8.38 -4.00 9.55
CA ILE A 110 7.68 -5.26 9.88
C ILE A 110 8.69 -6.29 10.39
N ASP A 111 9.76 -6.56 9.65
CA ASP A 111 10.75 -7.58 10.03
C ASP A 111 11.42 -7.25 11.37
N SER A 112 11.75 -5.96 11.63
CA SER A 112 12.30 -5.51 12.92
C SER A 112 11.29 -5.69 14.07
N ARG A 113 10.00 -5.47 13.82
CA ARG A 113 8.93 -5.65 14.80
C ARG A 113 8.75 -7.12 15.15
N GLU A 114 8.77 -7.99 14.14
CA GLU A 114 8.64 -9.42 14.35
C GLU A 114 9.87 -10.01 15.05
N ALA A 115 11.06 -9.43 14.84
CA ALA A 115 12.26 -9.80 15.59
C ALA A 115 12.20 -9.40 17.08
N ASP A 116 11.48 -8.33 17.43
CA ASP A 116 11.31 -7.85 18.82
C ASP A 116 10.32 -8.71 19.64
N LYS A 117 9.54 -9.58 18.99
CA LYS A 117 8.65 -10.55 19.68
C LYS A 117 9.40 -11.72 20.34
N CYS A 118 10.73 -11.83 20.16
CA CYS A 118 11.57 -12.88 20.73
C CYS A 118 12.06 -12.58 22.15
#